data_AF-A0A951C8Y7-F1
#
_entry.id   AF-A0A951C8Y7-F1
#
_cell.length_a   1.000
_cell.length_b   1.000
_cell.length_c   1.000
_cell.angle_alpha   90.00
_cell.angle_beta   90.00
_cell.angle_gamma   90.00
#
_symmetry.space_group_name_H-M   'P 1'
#
loop_
_entity.id
_entity.type
_entity.pdbx_description
1 polymer ?
#
loop_
_entity_poly.entity_id
_entity_poly.type
_entity_poly.pdbx_seq_one_letter_code
_entity_poly.pdbx_strand_id
1 'polypeptide(L)'
;IVQNDITPREIDALIYVPYRQKPAPDMAILAKTRVPPGSLGSVFRQEIQQIDPDLPVYNLWTLNERLERNYWYQRMFGVLFLIFGGIALLLASLGLYASMAYSVSQRTQEIGIRMAVGATESRIHRLVFGQGLRQLVIGLCIGIAGAFAVTRVLKSVLVQVSPSDPVTFIGAALVLSAAAAIGCLIPARRAMRVDPIVALYRE
;
A
#
# COMPACT_ATOMS: atom_id res chain seq x y z
N ILE A 1 -16.24 -26.93 -15.10
CA ILE A 1 -15.20 -26.52 -14.10
C ILE A 1 -14.33 -25.48 -14.79
N VAL A 2 -14.49 -24.20 -14.46
CA VAL A 2 -13.76 -23.12 -15.14
C VAL A 2 -12.39 -23.00 -14.49
N GLN A 3 -11.37 -23.42 -15.23
CA GLN A 3 -9.96 -23.22 -14.91
C GLN A 3 -9.73 -21.71 -14.78
N ASN A 4 -9.47 -21.25 -13.56
CA ASN A 4 -9.18 -19.87 -13.25
C ASN A 4 -7.72 -19.60 -13.64
N ASP A 5 -7.44 -19.52 -14.94
CA ASP A 5 -6.11 -19.27 -15.47
C ASP A 5 -5.85 -17.75 -15.43
N ILE A 6 -5.20 -17.31 -14.36
CA ILE A 6 -4.93 -15.91 -14.02
C ILE A 6 -3.68 -15.37 -14.75
N THR A 7 -3.30 -15.99 -15.86
CA THR A 7 -2.21 -15.49 -16.69
C THR A 7 -2.75 -14.37 -17.61
N PRO A 8 -2.12 -13.19 -17.68
CA PRO A 8 -2.43 -12.23 -18.71
C PRO A 8 -1.91 -12.79 -20.03
N ARG A 9 -2.70 -13.70 -20.63
CA ARG A 9 -2.50 -14.06 -22.02
C ARG A 9 -2.67 -12.79 -22.84
N GLU A 10 -1.59 -12.44 -23.54
CA GLU A 10 -1.66 -11.76 -24.84
C GLU A 10 -3.00 -12.07 -25.48
N ILE A 11 -3.74 -11.04 -25.86
CA ILE A 11 -5.09 -11.12 -26.43
C ILE A 11 -5.16 -12.33 -27.37
N ASP A 12 -5.65 -13.47 -26.86
CA ASP A 12 -5.88 -14.65 -27.66
C ASP A 12 -6.84 -14.16 -28.75
N ALA A 13 -6.47 -14.33 -30.02
CA ALA A 13 -7.25 -13.82 -31.13
C ALA A 13 -8.72 -14.23 -30.97
N LEU A 14 -9.56 -13.25 -30.63
CA LEU A 14 -10.95 -13.47 -30.27
C LEU A 14 -11.76 -13.45 -31.55
N ILE A 15 -12.18 -14.64 -31.98
CA ILE A 15 -13.05 -14.81 -33.13
C ILE A 15 -14.45 -15.16 -32.64
N TYR A 16 -15.43 -14.36 -33.05
CA TYR A 16 -16.84 -14.64 -32.77
C TYR A 16 -17.34 -15.67 -33.78
N VAL A 17 -17.58 -16.89 -33.29
CA VAL A 17 -18.16 -17.97 -34.09
C VAL A 17 -19.64 -18.09 -33.71
N PRO A 18 -20.58 -18.11 -34.69
CA PRO A 18 -21.98 -18.38 -34.42
C PRO A 18 -22.15 -19.71 -33.67
N TYR A 19 -22.95 -19.72 -32.59
CA TYR A 19 -23.15 -20.91 -31.74
C TYR A 19 -23.54 -22.17 -32.54
N ARG A 20 -24.36 -21.99 -33.59
CA ARG A 20 -24.80 -23.09 -34.47
C ARG A 20 -23.65 -23.82 -35.19
N GLN A 21 -22.51 -23.15 -35.40
CA GLN A 21 -21.36 -23.74 -36.08
C GLN A 21 -20.49 -24.57 -35.13
N LYS A 22 -20.48 -24.26 -33.83
CA LYS A 22 -19.71 -24.98 -32.83
C LYS A 22 -20.46 -24.97 -31.48
N PRO A 23 -21.44 -25.88 -31.30
CA PRO A 23 -22.16 -26.00 -30.04
C PRO A 23 -21.19 -26.39 -28.94
N ALA A 24 -21.18 -25.65 -27.83
CA ALA A 24 -20.47 -26.03 -26.63
C ALA A 24 -21.41 -26.82 -25.71
N PRO A 25 -20.92 -27.87 -25.01
CA PRO A 25 -21.71 -28.64 -24.05
C PRO A 25 -22.16 -27.78 -22.86
N ASP A 26 -21.39 -26.74 -22.51
CA ASP A 26 -21.77 -25.71 -21.55
C ASP A 26 -22.20 -24.43 -22.30
N MET A 27 -23.45 -23.98 -22.10
CA MET A 27 -23.96 -22.74 -22.69
C MET A 27 -24.11 -21.64 -21.63
N ALA A 28 -23.37 -20.55 -21.80
CA ALA A 28 -23.57 -19.33 -21.02
C ALA A 28 -24.37 -18.32 -21.84
N ILE A 29 -25.54 -17.91 -21.33
CA ILE A 29 -26.35 -16.87 -21.96
C ILE A 29 -26.08 -15.54 -21.25
N LEU A 30 -25.65 -14.54 -22.01
CA LEU A 30 -25.54 -13.17 -21.51
C LEU A 30 -26.70 -12.34 -22.06
N ALA A 31 -27.58 -11.90 -21.17
CA ALA A 31 -28.72 -11.06 -21.53
C ALA A 31 -28.48 -9.62 -21.07
N LYS A 32 -28.67 -8.65 -21.98
CA LYS A 32 -28.66 -7.23 -21.64
C LYS A 32 -30.08 -6.76 -21.36
N THR A 33 -30.31 -6.22 -20.16
CA THR A 33 -31.65 -5.87 -19.67
C THR A 33 -31.76 -4.35 -19.47
N ARG A 34 -32.97 -3.81 -19.57
CA ARG A 34 -33.28 -2.40 -19.20
C ARG A 34 -33.84 -2.27 -17.77
N VAL A 35 -34.25 -3.40 -17.19
CA VAL A 35 -34.82 -3.54 -15.83
C VAL A 35 -33.72 -4.04 -14.89
N PRO A 36 -33.76 -3.73 -13.57
CA PRO A 36 -32.78 -4.21 -12.60
C PRO A 36 -32.45 -5.71 -12.79
N PRO A 37 -31.19 -6.08 -13.05
CA PRO A 37 -30.82 -7.44 -13.42
C PRO A 37 -31.20 -8.49 -12.37
N GLY A 38 -31.18 -8.11 -11.08
CA GLY A 38 -31.55 -8.99 -9.97
C GLY A 38 -33.05 -9.37 -9.95
N SER A 39 -33.94 -8.58 -10.57
CA SER A 39 -35.39 -8.88 -10.57
C SER A 39 -35.81 -9.84 -11.69
N LEU A 40 -34.93 -10.12 -12.65
CA LEU A 40 -35.23 -11.00 -13.79
C LEU A 40 -34.85 -12.46 -13.54
N GLY A 41 -34.15 -12.77 -12.45
CA GLY A 41 -33.62 -14.12 -12.22
C GLY A 41 -34.70 -15.19 -12.04
N SER A 42 -35.79 -14.88 -11.33
CA SER A 42 -36.93 -15.78 -11.15
C SER A 42 -37.71 -15.97 -12.46
N VAL A 43 -37.99 -14.87 -13.17
CA VAL A 43 -38.70 -14.88 -14.46
C VAL A 43 -37.92 -15.68 -15.50
N PHE A 44 -36.61 -15.45 -15.62
CA PHE A 44 -35.76 -16.14 -16.58
C PHE A 44 -35.65 -17.64 -16.28
N ARG A 45 -35.56 -18.01 -14.99
CA ARG A 45 -35.59 -19.42 -14.58
C ARG A 45 -36.92 -20.08 -14.96
N GLN A 46 -38.04 -19.40 -14.72
CA GLN A 46 -39.37 -19.93 -15.01
C GLN A 46 -39.60 -20.14 -16.51
N GLU A 47 -39.11 -19.24 -17.36
CA GLU A 47 -39.16 -19.39 -18.83
C GLU A 47 -38.29 -20.56 -19.32
N ILE A 48 -37.09 -20.74 -18.78
CA ILE A 48 -36.23 -21.88 -19.16
C ILE A 48 -36.86 -23.21 -18.73
N GLN A 49 -37.43 -23.27 -17.52
CA GLN A 49 -38.09 -24.47 -17.01
C GLN A 49 -39.35 -24.86 -17.80
N GLN A 50 -39.99 -23.91 -18.50
CA GLN A 50 -41.08 -24.21 -19.42
C GLN A 50 -40.60 -24.85 -20.73
N ILE A 51 -39.39 -24.52 -21.17
CA ILE A 51 -38.79 -25.10 -22.38
C ILE A 51 -38.26 -26.51 -22.10
N ASP A 52 -37.53 -26.66 -20.99
CA ASP A 52 -36.95 -27.94 -20.57
C ASP A 52 -36.87 -27.99 -19.03
N PRO A 53 -37.75 -28.78 -18.36
CA PRO A 53 -37.78 -28.90 -16.91
C PRO A 53 -36.51 -29.53 -16.32
N ASP A 54 -35.80 -30.36 -17.09
CA ASP A 54 -34.61 -31.08 -16.65
C ASP A 54 -33.34 -30.24 -16.76
N LEU A 55 -33.43 -29.04 -17.35
CA LEU A 55 -32.29 -28.14 -17.53
C LEU A 55 -32.03 -27.30 -16.27
N PRO A 56 -30.93 -27.54 -15.54
CA PRO A 56 -30.73 -26.87 -14.28
C PRO A 56 -30.11 -25.48 -14.50
N VAL A 57 -30.86 -24.44 -14.12
CA VAL A 57 -30.38 -23.05 -14.19
C VAL A 57 -29.51 -22.71 -13.00
N TYR A 58 -28.21 -22.98 -13.13
CA TYR A 58 -27.18 -22.58 -12.18
C TYR A 58 -26.59 -21.20 -12.52
N ASN A 59 -26.02 -20.51 -11.53
CA ASN A 59 -25.18 -19.31 -11.73
C ASN A 59 -25.88 -18.09 -12.37
N LEU A 60 -27.14 -17.86 -12.01
CA LEU A 60 -27.86 -16.61 -12.25
C LEU A 60 -27.21 -15.49 -11.43
N TRP A 61 -26.26 -14.80 -12.04
CA TRP A 61 -25.57 -13.66 -11.45
C TRP A 61 -25.70 -12.45 -12.35
N THR A 62 -25.81 -11.29 -11.73
CA THR A 62 -25.60 -10.05 -12.46
C THR A 62 -24.14 -9.96 -12.91
N LEU A 63 -23.86 -9.28 -14.01
CA LEU A 63 -22.47 -9.10 -14.46
C LEU A 63 -21.62 -8.44 -13.34
N ASN A 64 -22.22 -7.55 -12.56
CA ASN A 64 -21.58 -6.91 -11.41
C ASN A 64 -21.24 -7.91 -10.30
N GLU A 65 -22.17 -8.78 -9.89
CA GLU A 65 -21.92 -9.83 -8.90
C GLU A 65 -20.84 -10.81 -9.36
N ARG A 66 -20.84 -11.14 -10.66
CA ARG A 66 -19.82 -12.00 -11.29
C ARG A 66 -18.44 -11.33 -11.24
N LEU A 67 -18.38 -10.03 -11.49
CA LEU A 67 -17.14 -9.25 -11.41
C LEU A 67 -16.67 -9.13 -9.96
N GLU A 68 -17.53 -8.70 -9.02
CA GLU A 68 -17.21 -8.58 -7.60
C GLU A 68 -16.71 -9.89 -6.99
N ARG A 69 -17.31 -11.02 -7.36
CA ARG A 69 -16.88 -12.36 -6.92
C ARG A 69 -15.54 -12.78 -7.54
N ASN A 70 -15.10 -12.21 -8.65
CA ASN A 70 -13.74 -12.45 -9.15
C ASN A 70 -12.69 -11.59 -8.42
N TYR A 71 -13.08 -10.42 -7.89
CA TYR A 71 -12.17 -9.53 -7.17
C TYR A 71 -12.02 -9.82 -5.67
N TRP A 72 -12.78 -10.77 -5.10
CA TRP A 72 -12.78 -11.01 -3.66
C TRP A 72 -11.39 -11.40 -3.11
N TYR A 73 -10.68 -12.29 -3.80
CA TYR A 73 -9.33 -12.71 -3.43
C TYR A 73 -8.36 -11.52 -3.47
N GLN A 74 -8.41 -10.72 -4.55
CA GLN A 74 -7.55 -9.55 -4.71
C GLN A 74 -7.80 -8.49 -3.63
N ARG A 75 -9.07 -8.26 -3.28
CA ARG A 75 -9.46 -7.32 -2.22
C ARG A 75 -9.00 -7.80 -0.83
N MET A 76 -9.12 -9.10 -0.55
CA MET A 76 -8.68 -9.68 0.73
C MET A 76 -7.17 -9.54 0.92
N PHE A 77 -6.38 -9.92 -0.09
CA PHE A 77 -4.93 -9.74 -0.04
C PHE A 77 -4.54 -8.26 0.01
N GLY A 78 -5.22 -7.40 -0.75
CA GLY A 78 -4.98 -5.96 -0.73
C GLY A 78 -5.17 -5.35 0.67
N VAL A 79 -6.24 -5.73 1.38
CA VAL A 79 -6.48 -5.28 2.77
C VAL A 79 -5.42 -5.81 3.72
N LEU A 80 -5.01 -7.08 3.59
CA LEU A 80 -3.95 -7.65 4.42
C LEU A 80 -2.61 -6.93 4.22
N PHE A 81 -2.22 -6.67 2.97
CA PHE A 81 -1.01 -5.89 2.65
C PHE A 81 -1.12 -4.44 3.11
N LEU A 82 -2.30 -3.82 3.07
CA LEU A 82 -2.53 -2.49 3.61
C LEU A 82 -2.25 -2.46 5.12
N ILE A 83 -2.73 -3.46 5.86
CA ILE A 83 -2.49 -3.59 7.31
C ILE A 83 -0.99 -3.80 7.57
N PHE A 84 -0.34 -4.73 6.86
CA PHE A 84 1.09 -4.99 7.03
C PHE A 84 1.94 -3.76 6.68
N GLY A 85 1.63 -3.08 5.58
CA GLY A 85 2.28 -1.84 5.19
C GLY A 85 2.12 -0.75 6.23
N GLY A 86 0.91 -0.61 6.80
CA GLY A 86 0.65 0.33 7.90
C GLY A 86 1.45 0.03 9.16
N ILE A 87 1.52 -1.25 9.57
CA ILE A 87 2.32 -1.68 10.74
C ILE A 87 3.81 -1.47 10.47
N ALA A 88 4.30 -1.84 9.29
CA ALA A 88 5.69 -1.65 8.90
C ALA A 88 6.06 -0.15 8.90
N LEU A 89 5.18 0.71 8.38
CA LEU A 89 5.38 2.16 8.38
C LEU A 89 5.42 2.72 9.82
N LEU A 90 4.55 2.23 10.70
CA LEU A 90 4.54 2.61 12.12
C LEU A 90 5.86 2.20 12.79
N LEU A 91 6.27 0.94 12.64
CA LEU A 91 7.52 0.43 13.21
C LEU A 91 8.74 1.17 12.65
N ALA A 92 8.78 1.45 11.35
CA ALA A 92 9.84 2.23 10.73
C ALA A 92 9.88 3.66 11.31
N SER A 93 8.71 4.29 11.47
CA SER A 93 8.60 5.62 12.08
C SER A 93 9.10 5.63 13.53
N LEU A 94 8.73 4.61 14.30
CA LEU A 94 9.12 4.47 15.71
C LEU A 94 10.63 4.22 15.84
N GLY A 95 11.18 3.33 15.01
CA GLY A 95 12.62 3.04 14.96
C GLY A 95 13.43 4.26 14.52
N LEU A 96 12.92 5.03 13.55
CA LEU A 96 13.56 6.25 13.09
C LEU A 96 13.52 7.35 14.16
N TYR A 97 12.38 7.53 14.83
CA TYR A 97 12.27 8.41 16.01
C TYR A 97 13.27 8.01 17.10
N ALA A 98 13.30 6.73 17.49
CA ALA A 98 14.17 6.23 18.56
C ALA A 98 15.66 6.37 18.20
N SER A 99 16.04 6.00 16.98
CA SER A 99 17.42 6.11 16.49
C SER A 99 17.90 7.57 16.47
N MET A 100 17.10 8.48 15.91
CA MET A 100 17.46 9.90 15.87
C MET A 100 17.49 10.51 17.27
N ALA A 101 16.48 10.21 18.10
CA ALA A 101 16.42 10.77 19.45
C ALA A 101 17.57 10.29 20.34
N TYR A 102 17.97 9.02 20.19
CA TYR A 102 19.12 8.47 20.87
C TYR A 102 20.43 9.12 20.41
N SER A 103 20.60 9.30 19.09
CA SER A 103 21.79 9.95 18.53
C SER A 103 21.96 11.39 19.01
N VAL A 104 20.86 12.15 19.10
CA VAL A 104 20.87 13.52 19.64
C VAL A 104 21.16 13.51 21.14
N SER A 105 20.56 12.59 21.89
CA SER A 105 20.74 12.48 23.33
C SER A 105 22.19 12.15 23.72
N GLN A 106 22.89 11.28 22.98
CA GLN A 106 24.32 11.02 23.20
C GLN A 106 25.20 12.27 22.99
N ARG A 107 24.77 13.21 22.15
CA ARG A 107 25.52 14.44 21.84
C ARG A 107 25.13 15.63 22.70
N THR A 108 24.27 15.42 23.72
CA THR A 108 23.79 16.50 24.60
C THR A 108 24.94 17.26 25.27
N GLN A 109 26.01 16.56 25.67
CA GLN A 109 27.17 17.16 26.31
C GLN A 109 27.96 18.06 25.34
N GLU A 110 28.19 17.61 24.11
CA GLU A 110 28.80 18.46 23.06
C GLU A 110 27.95 19.69 22.74
N ILE A 111 26.62 19.50 22.67
CA ILE A 111 25.67 20.59 22.42
C ILE A 111 25.73 21.61 23.57
N GLY A 112 25.76 21.15 24.82
CA GLY A 112 25.89 22.01 26.01
C GLY A 112 27.19 22.81 26.04
N ILE A 113 28.32 22.18 25.72
CA ILE A 113 29.63 22.88 25.62
C ILE A 113 29.57 23.94 24.52
N ARG A 114 29.01 23.63 23.34
CA ARG A 114 28.89 24.61 22.24
C ARG A 114 27.97 25.77 22.60
N MET A 115 26.88 25.52 23.33
CA MET A 115 25.99 26.56 23.84
C MET A 115 26.70 27.46 24.85
N ALA A 116 27.50 26.90 25.76
CA ALA A 116 28.29 27.66 26.74
C ALA A 116 29.35 28.57 26.09
N VAL A 117 29.89 28.17 24.92
CA VAL A 117 30.82 28.99 24.11
C VAL A 117 30.08 30.01 23.22
N GLY A 118 28.76 30.12 23.32
CA GLY A 118 27.94 31.14 22.64
C GLY A 118 27.36 30.71 21.28
N ALA A 119 27.26 29.41 20.99
CA ALA A 119 26.56 28.96 19.79
C ALA A 119 25.06 29.30 19.83
N THR A 120 24.53 29.84 18.74
CA THR A 120 23.09 30.12 18.60
C THR A 120 22.29 28.84 18.39
N GLU A 121 21.07 28.76 18.93
CA GLU A 121 20.15 27.61 18.78
C GLU A 121 19.94 27.20 17.31
N SER A 122 19.84 28.18 16.39
CA SER A 122 19.71 27.93 14.94
C SER A 122 20.88 27.11 14.37
N ARG A 123 22.11 27.36 14.83
CA ARG A 123 23.31 26.63 14.39
C ARG A 123 23.29 25.17 14.85
N ILE A 124 22.80 24.93 16.06
CA ILE A 124 22.62 23.57 16.61
C ILE A 124 21.50 22.84 15.87
N HIS A 125 20.37 23.50 15.64
CA HIS A 125 19.27 22.93 14.86
C HIS A 125 19.71 22.51 13.46
N ARG A 126 20.44 23.37 12.73
CA ARG A 126 20.94 23.04 11.39
C ARG A 126 21.88 21.84 11.40
N LEU A 127 22.72 21.71 12.42
CA LEU A 127 23.63 20.58 12.57
C LEU A 127 22.86 19.27 12.79
N VAL A 128 21.91 19.26 13.74
CA VAL A 128 21.11 18.09 14.08
C VAL A 128 20.23 17.67 12.90
N PHE A 129 19.54 18.63 12.28
CA PHE A 129 18.73 18.36 11.08
C PHE A 129 19.58 17.89 9.91
N GLY A 130 20.76 18.46 9.67
CA GLY A 130 21.63 18.01 8.57
C GLY A 130 22.03 16.55 8.71
N GLN A 131 22.35 16.11 9.93
CA GLN A 131 22.67 14.71 10.21
C GLN A 131 21.44 13.80 10.08
N GLY A 132 20.31 14.19 10.66
CA GLY A 132 19.06 13.44 10.55
C GLY A 132 18.57 13.33 9.09
N LEU A 133 18.66 14.41 8.33
CA LEU A 133 18.30 14.47 6.92
C LEU A 133 19.17 13.53 6.09
N ARG A 134 20.48 13.45 6.36
CA ARG A 134 21.36 12.51 5.65
C ARG A 134 20.92 11.07 5.85
N GLN A 135 20.60 10.67 7.08
CA GLN A 135 20.14 9.32 7.40
C GLN A 135 18.76 9.03 6.77
N LEU A 136 17.84 10.01 6.81
CA LEU A 136 16.54 9.93 6.17
C LEU A 136 16.66 9.74 4.65
N VAL A 137 17.47 10.57 3.97
CA VAL A 137 17.64 10.53 2.52
C VAL A 137 18.24 9.20 2.07
N ILE A 138 19.28 8.72 2.75
CA ILE A 138 19.88 7.41 2.44
C ILE A 138 18.84 6.29 2.60
N GLY A 139 18.09 6.30 3.71
CA GLY A 139 17.03 5.32 3.95
C GLY A 139 15.92 5.37 2.89
N LEU A 140 15.46 6.57 2.51
CA LEU A 140 14.45 6.75 1.47
C LEU A 140 14.94 6.28 0.10
N CYS A 141 16.17 6.62 -0.30
CA CYS A 141 16.74 6.16 -1.56
C CYS A 141 16.81 4.63 -1.63
N ILE A 142 17.30 3.99 -0.57
CA ILE A 142 17.38 2.52 -0.50
C ILE A 142 15.97 1.90 -0.50
N GLY A 143 15.05 2.46 0.28
CA GLY A 143 13.67 1.99 0.38
C GLY A 143 12.93 2.09 -0.95
N ILE A 144 13.03 3.22 -1.65
CA ILE A 144 12.40 3.43 -2.96
C ILE A 144 13.00 2.48 -4.00
N ALA A 145 14.33 2.33 -4.04
CA ALA A 145 14.98 1.40 -4.96
C ALA A 145 14.56 -0.05 -4.71
N GLY A 146 14.52 -0.47 -3.44
CA GLY A 146 14.05 -1.80 -3.04
C GLY A 146 12.58 -2.02 -3.40
N ALA A 147 11.71 -1.06 -3.11
CA ALA A 147 10.29 -1.13 -3.46
C ALA A 147 10.10 -1.25 -4.98
N PHE A 148 10.82 -0.45 -5.78
CA PHE A 148 10.75 -0.54 -7.24
C PHE A 148 11.22 -1.89 -7.78
N ALA A 149 12.30 -2.45 -7.21
CA ALA A 149 12.81 -3.77 -7.58
C ALA A 149 11.80 -4.88 -7.28
N VAL A 150 11.21 -4.87 -6.07
CA VAL A 150 10.18 -5.84 -5.66
C VAL A 150 8.94 -5.71 -6.54
N THR A 151 8.44 -4.50 -6.74
CA THR A 151 7.24 -4.28 -7.58
C THR A 151 7.45 -4.70 -9.03
N ARG A 152 8.68 -4.56 -9.57
CA ARG A 152 9.01 -5.05 -10.91
C ARG A 152 8.90 -6.57 -11.02
N VAL A 153 9.30 -7.30 -9.98
CA VAL A 153 9.17 -8.77 -9.93
C VAL A 153 7.71 -9.18 -9.77
N LEU A 154 6.93 -8.45 -8.97
CA LEU A 154 5.51 -8.75 -8.73
C LEU A 154 4.55 -8.27 -9.83
N LYS A 155 5.05 -7.61 -10.89
CA LYS A 155 4.21 -7.04 -11.95
C LYS A 155 3.31 -8.09 -12.65
N SER A 156 3.73 -9.35 -12.71
CA SER A 156 2.92 -10.45 -13.26
C SER A 156 1.75 -10.88 -12.37
N VAL A 157 1.76 -10.50 -11.09
CA VAL A 157 0.75 -10.86 -10.09
C VAL A 157 -0.23 -9.70 -9.83
N LEU A 158 0.21 -8.46 -10.06
CA LEU A 158 -0.62 -7.26 -9.90
C LEU A 158 -1.56 -7.06 -11.10
N VAL A 159 -2.80 -7.53 -10.97
CA VAL A 159 -3.90 -7.18 -11.88
C VAL A 159 -4.51 -5.86 -11.41
N GLN A 160 -4.64 -4.88 -12.32
CA GLN A 160 -5.30 -3.58 -12.12
C GLN A 160 -4.69 -2.55 -11.14
N VAL A 161 -3.53 -2.80 -10.52
CA VAL A 161 -2.85 -1.78 -9.68
C VAL A 161 -1.64 -1.23 -10.42
N SER A 162 -1.55 0.10 -10.55
CA SER A 162 -0.37 0.72 -11.13
C SER A 162 0.87 0.34 -10.30
N PRO A 163 1.92 -0.26 -10.88
CA PRO A 163 3.11 -0.70 -10.15
C PRO A 163 3.89 0.45 -9.49
N SER A 164 3.49 1.70 -9.74
CA SER A 164 4.12 2.89 -9.18
C SER A 164 3.03 3.92 -8.91
N ASP A 165 2.32 3.75 -7.80
CA ASP A 165 1.40 4.76 -7.29
C ASP A 165 2.19 5.85 -6.54
N PRO A 166 2.36 7.05 -7.12
CA PRO A 166 3.15 8.12 -6.50
C PRO A 166 2.58 8.56 -5.16
N VAL A 167 1.25 8.45 -4.98
CA VAL A 167 0.56 8.88 -3.76
C VAL A 167 1.04 8.06 -2.56
N THR A 168 1.17 6.74 -2.73
CA THR A 168 1.66 5.85 -1.67
C THR A 168 3.12 6.16 -1.29
N PHE A 169 4.01 6.37 -2.27
CA PHE A 169 5.41 6.72 -2.01
C PHE A 169 5.57 8.08 -1.35
N ILE A 170 4.88 9.10 -1.84
CA ILE A 170 4.90 10.45 -1.26
C ILE A 170 4.32 10.43 0.15
N GLY A 171 3.21 9.73 0.37
CA GLY A 171 2.59 9.57 1.68
C GLY A 171 3.51 8.92 2.70
N ALA A 172 4.14 7.79 2.35
CA ALA A 172 5.11 7.13 3.22
C ALA A 172 6.33 8.01 3.51
N ALA A 173 6.87 8.70 2.50
CA ALA A 173 7.99 9.62 2.66
C ALA A 173 7.65 10.80 3.59
N LEU A 174 6.44 11.37 3.49
CA LEU A 174 5.97 12.43 4.38
C LEU A 174 5.84 11.96 5.83
N VAL A 175 5.26 10.77 6.05
CA VAL A 175 5.10 10.19 7.40
C VAL A 175 6.47 9.94 8.03
N LEU A 176 7.40 9.33 7.30
CA LEU A 176 8.76 9.09 7.80
C LEU A 176 9.53 10.39 8.04
N SER A 177 9.36 11.39 7.17
CA SER A 177 9.96 12.71 7.35
C SER A 177 9.42 13.44 8.57
N ALA A 178 8.12 13.31 8.85
CA ALA A 178 7.52 13.84 10.08
C ALA A 178 8.07 13.15 11.32
N ALA A 179 8.16 11.81 11.30
CA ALA A 179 8.78 11.04 12.39
C ALA A 179 10.25 11.44 12.63
N ALA A 180 11.01 11.67 11.55
CA ALA A 180 12.38 12.16 11.59
C ALA A 180 12.47 13.54 12.24
N ALA A 181 11.66 14.48 11.76
CA ALA A 181 11.62 15.84 12.28
C ALA A 181 11.28 15.85 13.78
N ILE A 182 10.32 15.04 14.22
CA ILE A 182 9.94 14.88 15.62
C ILE A 182 11.11 14.30 16.44
N GLY A 183 11.73 13.23 15.93
CA GLY A 183 12.89 12.57 16.55
C GLY A 183 14.12 13.45 16.68
N CYS A 184 14.30 14.43 15.80
CA CYS A 184 15.35 15.44 15.90
C CYS A 184 14.98 16.64 16.79
N LEU A 185 13.78 17.20 16.62
CA LEU A 185 13.36 18.47 17.25
C LEU A 185 13.16 18.34 18.76
N ILE A 186 12.50 17.28 19.22
CA ILE A 186 12.16 17.10 20.64
C ILE A 186 13.42 16.99 21.51
N PRO A 187 14.36 16.06 21.24
CA PRO A 187 15.56 15.93 22.06
C PRO A 187 16.54 17.09 21.86
N ALA A 188 16.62 17.70 20.67
CA ALA A 188 17.46 18.88 20.47
C ALA A 188 16.98 20.06 21.33
N ARG A 189 15.66 20.31 21.37
CA ARG A 189 15.08 21.33 22.25
C ARG A 189 15.29 21.02 23.73
N ARG A 190 15.20 19.75 24.13
CA ARG A 190 15.53 19.33 25.50
C ARG A 190 16.99 19.64 25.81
N ALA A 191 17.93 19.23 24.95
CA ALA A 191 19.36 19.44 25.12
C ALA A 191 19.75 20.93 25.26
N MET A 192 19.12 21.82 24.50
CA MET A 192 19.39 23.27 24.58
C MET A 192 18.83 23.95 25.83
N ARG A 193 17.81 23.34 26.48
CA ARG A 193 17.21 23.85 27.72
C ARG A 193 17.86 23.30 29.00
N VAL A 194 18.75 22.31 28.88
CA VAL A 194 19.49 21.80 30.04
C VAL A 194 20.55 22.83 30.41
N ASP A 195 20.48 23.33 31.64
CA ASP A 195 21.46 24.26 32.19
C ASP A 195 22.87 23.64 32.11
N PRO A 196 23.87 24.34 31.52
CA PRO A 196 25.21 23.77 31.31
C PRO A 196 25.89 23.31 32.61
N ILE A 197 25.50 23.89 33.75
CA ILE A 197 26.00 23.52 35.08
C ILE A 197 25.52 22.13 35.52
N VAL A 198 24.32 21.69 35.10
CA VAL A 198 23.78 20.36 35.45
C VAL A 198 24.41 19.26 34.61
N ALA A 199 24.88 19.57 33.40
CA ALA A 199 25.57 18.63 32.52
C ALA A 199 26.97 18.23 33.03
N LEU A 200 27.56 19.00 33.95
CA LEU A 200 28.87 18.70 34.54
C LEU A 200 28.80 17.76 35.75
N TYR A 201 27.61 17.52 36.32
CA TYR A 201 27.43 16.85 37.61
C TYR A 201 26.82 15.44 37.53
N ARG A 202 26.55 14.91 36.34
CA ARG A 202 26.12 13.51 36.14
C ARG A 202 27.27 12.66 35.62
N GLU A 203 28.04 12.10 36.55
CA GLU A 203 28.79 10.84 36.36
C GLU A 203 27.85 9.63 36.49
#